data_AF-A0A101I1R9-F1
#
_entry.id   AF-A0A101I1R9-F1
#
_cell.length_a   1.000
_cell.length_b   1.000
_cell.length_c   1.000
_cell.angle_alpha   90.00
_cell.angle_beta   90.00
_cell.angle_gamma   90.00
#
_symmetry.space_group_name_H-M   'P 1'
#
loop_
_entity.id
_entity.type
_entity.pdbx_description
1 polymer ?
#
loop_
_entity_poly.entity_id
_entity_poly.type
_entity_poly.pdbx_seq_one_letter_code
_entity_poly.pdbx_strand_id
1 'polypeptide(L)'
;MKIRTLTLFYNLKKHFIDQDLIRRIEILKKIYDDLKEKGIEVQTLRVSTNLASQKVDFKTMISMTTRIDDILRDKNIEFFNIGKVNYLKIENVLKLYEKVNISSFLDIDTNIFDEKVVQKGATLIKELSKIDPLKNFNFGLSFNIQPGTPFFPSSYSNKEGFSVGFENGDLLQSIFKDVKNYDKLKNYLEKKLNKEYLFFEKVFKNQAKKRKIEFLGLDISFAPGIKKEQSVYEAFNILKKNIKRKNLNDLSIAGAITEVLKNLKLKKTGYSGLMLPLCEDYSLSRLSFENNIRIRDLLLLSSVCGCGIDTVPVKQKNEFIESLIIDSYTISRKWKKPLQLRVLPVEEKNIIRFSSKYLLKSKLLDY
;
A
#
# COMPACT_ATOMS: atom_id res chain seq x y z
N MET A 1 -4.58 -15.63 9.41
CA MET A 1 -4.06 -14.39 8.82
C MET A 1 -3.59 -14.68 7.41
N LYS A 2 -4.12 -13.93 6.44
CA LYS A 2 -3.81 -14.10 5.02
C LYS A 2 -2.62 -13.24 4.61
N ILE A 3 -1.78 -13.74 3.71
CA ILE A 3 -0.73 -12.91 3.08
C ILE A 3 -1.37 -12.16 1.90
N ARG A 4 -1.48 -10.83 2.02
CA ARG A 4 -1.98 -9.97 0.95
C ARG A 4 -1.03 -9.96 -0.24
N THR A 5 0.27 -9.92 0.05
CA THR A 5 1.31 -9.79 -0.98
C THR A 5 2.61 -10.48 -0.60
N LEU A 6 3.16 -11.21 -1.56
CA LEU A 6 4.56 -11.65 -1.58
C LEU A 6 5.26 -10.94 -2.74
N THR A 7 6.11 -9.96 -2.41
CA THR A 7 6.69 -9.03 -3.39
C THR A 7 8.18 -9.31 -3.56
N LEU A 8 8.60 -9.61 -4.79
CA LEU A 8 10.01 -9.66 -5.19
C LEU A 8 10.49 -8.26 -5.60
N PHE A 9 11.67 -7.88 -5.13
CA PHE A 9 12.37 -6.66 -5.49
C PHE A 9 13.60 -7.01 -6.32
N TYR A 10 13.69 -6.39 -7.49
CA TYR A 10 14.78 -6.63 -8.44
C TYR A 10 15.37 -5.31 -8.94
N ASN A 11 16.68 -5.17 -8.84
CA ASN A 11 17.39 -4.03 -9.42
C ASN A 11 17.89 -4.40 -10.81
N LEU A 12 17.30 -3.80 -11.84
CA LEU A 12 17.79 -3.97 -13.21
C LEU A 12 19.18 -3.33 -13.33
N LYS A 13 20.15 -4.11 -13.84
CA LYS A 13 21.51 -3.66 -14.11
C LYS A 13 21.66 -3.42 -15.61
N LYS A 14 22.20 -2.25 -16.01
CA LYS A 14 22.58 -1.91 -17.40
C LYS A 14 21.51 -2.18 -18.49
N HIS A 15 20.27 -1.72 -18.30
CA HIS A 15 19.24 -1.65 -19.37
C HIS A 15 18.89 -2.98 -20.06
N PHE A 16 19.19 -4.14 -19.46
CA PHE A 16 18.79 -5.44 -19.98
C PHE A 16 18.04 -6.26 -18.93
N ILE A 17 17.20 -7.17 -19.44
CA ILE A 17 16.53 -8.19 -18.62
C ILE A 17 17.44 -9.41 -18.63
N ASP A 18 17.96 -9.76 -17.46
CA ASP A 18 18.86 -10.89 -17.30
C ASP A 18 18.13 -12.17 -16.91
N GLN A 19 18.84 -13.30 -17.00
CA GLN A 19 18.33 -14.58 -16.53
C GLN A 19 18.16 -14.63 -15.00
N ASP A 20 18.79 -13.73 -14.26
CA ASP A 20 18.69 -13.69 -12.79
C ASP A 20 17.30 -13.22 -12.33
N LEU A 21 16.68 -12.25 -13.03
CA LEU A 21 15.29 -11.86 -12.80
C LEU A 21 14.36 -13.07 -12.92
N ILE A 22 14.46 -13.82 -14.02
CA ILE A 22 13.63 -15.01 -14.28
C ILE A 22 13.84 -16.04 -13.17
N ARG A 23 15.11 -16.33 -12.83
CA ARG A 23 15.47 -17.25 -11.74
C ARG A 23 14.85 -16.83 -10.39
N ARG A 24 14.83 -15.53 -10.07
CA ARG A 24 14.24 -15.02 -8.82
C ARG A 24 12.72 -15.04 -8.81
N ILE A 25 12.08 -14.83 -9.96
CA ILE A 25 10.64 -15.03 -10.11
C ILE A 25 10.28 -16.49 -9.81
N GLU A 26 11.04 -17.45 -10.34
CA GLU A 26 10.85 -18.87 -10.04
C GLU A 26 11.05 -19.20 -8.56
N ILE A 27 12.05 -18.58 -7.92
CA ILE A 27 12.25 -18.69 -6.47
C ILE A 27 11.03 -18.18 -5.70
N LEU A 28 10.46 -17.03 -6.08
CA LEU A 28 9.27 -16.46 -5.45
C LEU A 28 8.07 -17.40 -5.57
N LYS A 29 7.85 -17.99 -6.75
CA LYS A 29 6.79 -18.98 -6.99
C LYS A 29 6.97 -20.22 -6.12
N LYS A 30 8.19 -20.74 -6.03
CA LYS A 30 8.48 -21.85 -5.10
C LYS A 30 8.22 -21.49 -3.64
N ILE A 31 8.38 -20.23 -3.23
CA ILE A 31 8.01 -19.80 -1.86
C ILE A 31 6.48 -19.82 -1.71
N TYR A 32 5.76 -19.32 -2.71
CA TYR A 32 4.29 -19.36 -2.76
C TYR A 32 3.75 -20.80 -2.68
N ASP A 33 4.32 -21.73 -3.44
CA ASP A 33 3.90 -23.14 -3.43
C ASP A 33 4.12 -23.79 -2.06
N ASP A 34 5.32 -23.62 -1.45
CA ASP A 34 5.62 -24.11 -0.09
C ASP A 34 4.63 -23.55 0.96
N LEU A 35 4.16 -22.31 0.80
CA LEU A 35 3.17 -21.70 1.71
C LEU A 35 1.79 -22.31 1.52
N LYS A 36 1.38 -22.50 0.26
CA LYS A 36 0.10 -23.11 -0.09
C LYS A 36 0.01 -24.55 0.41
N GLU A 37 1.07 -25.34 0.28
CA GLU A 37 1.18 -26.70 0.83
C GLU A 37 1.01 -26.73 2.36
N LYS A 38 1.41 -25.65 3.05
CA LYS A 38 1.23 -25.49 4.50
C LYS A 38 -0.14 -24.89 4.88
N GLY A 39 -1.05 -24.73 3.92
CA GLY A 39 -2.36 -24.13 4.14
C GLY A 39 -2.32 -22.62 4.40
N ILE A 40 -1.21 -21.94 4.08
CA ILE A 40 -1.09 -20.49 4.23
C ILE A 40 -1.54 -19.82 2.93
N GLU A 41 -2.67 -19.12 2.99
CA GLU A 41 -3.21 -18.38 1.85
C GLU A 41 -2.32 -17.18 1.48
N VAL A 42 -1.95 -17.10 0.20
CA VAL A 42 -1.27 -15.95 -0.41
C VAL A 42 -2.15 -15.41 -1.53
N GLN A 43 -2.58 -14.16 -1.42
CA GLN A 43 -3.51 -13.55 -2.35
C GLN A 43 -2.84 -13.11 -3.66
N THR A 44 -1.66 -12.49 -3.58
CA THR A 44 -0.97 -11.98 -4.76
C THR A 44 0.54 -12.20 -4.69
N LEU A 45 1.11 -12.58 -5.83
CA LEU A 45 2.53 -12.44 -6.12
C LEU A 45 2.74 -11.10 -6.83
N ARG A 46 3.86 -10.42 -6.52
CA ARG A 46 4.17 -9.12 -7.12
C ARG A 46 5.66 -9.01 -7.43
N VAL A 47 6.00 -8.19 -8.43
CA VAL A 47 7.38 -7.81 -8.74
C VAL A 47 7.50 -6.30 -8.77
N SER A 48 8.56 -5.79 -8.15
CA SER A 48 8.87 -4.37 -8.09
C SER A 48 10.32 -4.13 -8.51
N THR A 49 10.53 -3.11 -9.35
CA THR A 49 11.84 -2.81 -9.92
C THR A 49 12.22 -1.34 -9.71
N ASN A 50 13.41 -0.99 -10.18
CA ASN A 50 13.92 0.38 -10.27
C ASN A 50 13.86 0.94 -11.70
N LEU A 51 13.08 0.32 -12.61
CA LEU A 51 13.09 0.61 -14.05
C LEU A 51 12.78 2.07 -14.37
N ALA A 52 11.74 2.63 -13.78
CA ALA A 52 11.30 4.01 -14.02
C ALA A 52 12.33 5.06 -13.58
N SER A 53 13.24 4.67 -12.68
CA SER A 53 14.32 5.52 -12.17
C SER A 53 15.63 5.37 -12.95
N GLN A 54 15.69 4.46 -13.92
CA GLN A 54 16.85 4.31 -14.80
C GLN A 54 16.91 5.49 -15.78
N LYS A 55 18.12 6.02 -16.02
CA LYS A 55 18.38 7.01 -17.06
C LYS A 55 18.47 6.33 -18.43
N VAL A 56 17.31 5.92 -18.97
CA VAL A 56 17.16 5.35 -20.33
C VAL A 56 16.26 6.23 -21.18
N ASP A 57 16.41 6.11 -22.50
CA ASP A 57 15.43 6.68 -23.42
C ASP A 57 14.08 5.94 -23.30
N PHE A 58 13.02 6.62 -23.73
CA PHE A 58 11.65 6.11 -23.59
C PHE A 58 11.39 4.83 -24.40
N LYS A 59 12.02 4.68 -25.57
CA LYS A 59 11.83 3.49 -26.43
C LYS A 59 12.41 2.25 -25.75
N THR A 60 13.56 2.38 -25.12
CA THR A 60 14.15 1.32 -24.30
C THR A 60 13.28 1.03 -23.08
N MET A 61 12.83 2.05 -22.35
CA MET A 61 11.98 1.88 -21.17
C MET A 61 10.69 1.12 -21.46
N ILE A 62 9.97 1.50 -22.51
CA ILE A 62 8.72 0.85 -22.86
C ILE A 62 8.93 -0.58 -23.31
N SER A 63 9.98 -0.84 -24.11
CA SER A 63 10.33 -2.20 -24.54
C SER A 63 10.66 -3.11 -23.36
N MET A 64 11.47 -2.64 -22.40
CA MET A 64 11.77 -3.38 -21.19
C MET A 64 10.53 -3.61 -20.33
N THR A 65 9.69 -2.58 -20.17
CA THR A 65 8.46 -2.68 -19.37
C THR A 65 7.51 -3.72 -19.95
N THR A 66 7.26 -3.69 -21.27
CA THR A 66 6.44 -4.69 -21.96
C THR A 66 7.01 -6.09 -21.82
N ARG A 67 8.31 -6.27 -22.05
CA ARG A 67 8.93 -7.60 -21.95
C ARG A 67 8.90 -8.18 -20.52
N ILE A 68 9.03 -7.34 -19.49
CA ILE A 68 8.87 -7.80 -18.10
C ILE A 68 7.40 -8.14 -17.83
N ASP A 69 6.45 -7.33 -18.28
CA ASP A 69 5.01 -7.63 -18.16
C ASP A 69 4.67 -8.98 -18.80
N ASP A 70 5.16 -9.26 -20.02
CA ASP A 70 4.99 -10.54 -20.70
C ASP A 70 5.50 -11.72 -19.85
N ILE A 71 6.73 -11.63 -19.33
CA ILE A 71 7.33 -12.66 -18.46
C ILE A 71 6.47 -12.87 -17.21
N LEU A 72 5.93 -11.81 -16.61
CA LEU A 72 5.10 -11.91 -15.41
C LEU A 72 3.74 -12.54 -15.72
N ARG A 73 3.12 -12.20 -16.85
CA ARG A 73 1.88 -12.83 -17.33
C ARG A 73 2.06 -14.33 -17.58
N ASP A 74 3.13 -14.73 -18.27
CA ASP A 74 3.47 -16.15 -18.50
C ASP A 74 3.67 -16.92 -17.19
N LYS A 75 4.04 -16.22 -16.12
CA LYS A 75 4.23 -16.77 -14.78
C LYS A 75 3.03 -16.61 -13.85
N ASN A 76 1.90 -16.09 -14.34
CA ASN A 76 0.68 -15.80 -13.58
C ASN A 76 0.91 -14.82 -12.41
N ILE A 77 1.71 -13.77 -12.63
CA ILE A 77 1.95 -12.68 -11.67
C ILE A 77 1.21 -11.43 -12.16
N GLU A 78 0.14 -11.05 -11.45
CA GLU A 78 -0.79 -9.97 -11.86
C GLU A 78 -0.22 -8.55 -11.68
N PHE A 79 0.76 -8.37 -10.77
CA PHE A 79 1.18 -7.04 -10.33
C PHE A 79 2.67 -6.76 -10.58
N PHE A 80 2.91 -5.74 -11.40
CA PHE A 80 4.24 -5.23 -11.73
C PHE A 80 4.37 -3.75 -11.36
N ASN A 81 5.39 -3.39 -10.58
CA ASN A 81 5.72 -2.00 -10.27
C ASN A 81 7.07 -1.60 -10.87
N ILE A 82 7.07 -0.54 -11.68
CA ILE A 82 8.28 -0.03 -12.34
C ILE A 82 9.08 0.95 -11.47
N GLY A 83 8.54 1.36 -10.31
CA GLY A 83 9.20 2.24 -9.34
C GLY A 83 8.90 3.72 -9.56
N LYS A 84 9.88 4.57 -9.20
CA LYS A 84 9.73 6.02 -9.13
C LYS A 84 9.79 6.65 -10.53
N VAL A 85 8.76 7.42 -10.89
CA VAL A 85 8.66 8.11 -12.19
C VAL A 85 9.19 9.56 -12.16
N ASN A 86 9.93 9.94 -11.12
CA ASN A 86 10.40 11.31 -10.89
C ASN A 86 11.06 11.95 -12.12
N TYR A 87 11.89 11.19 -12.83
CA TYR A 87 12.65 11.67 -13.99
C TYR A 87 11.92 11.53 -15.34
N LEU A 88 10.72 10.94 -15.36
CA LEU A 88 9.94 10.77 -16.58
C LEU A 88 9.08 11.99 -16.85
N LYS A 89 8.96 12.35 -18.13
CA LYS A 89 7.97 13.33 -18.57
C LYS A 89 6.57 12.78 -18.45
N ILE A 90 5.58 13.65 -18.26
CA ILE A 90 4.18 13.26 -18.03
C ILE A 90 3.67 12.39 -19.18
N GLU A 91 3.90 12.81 -20.42
CA GLU A 91 3.47 12.11 -21.63
C GLU A 91 4.05 10.68 -21.74
N ASN A 92 5.26 10.46 -21.19
CA ASN A 92 5.88 9.13 -21.18
C ASN A 92 5.22 8.22 -20.14
N VAL A 93 4.87 8.76 -18.98
CA VAL A 93 4.14 8.00 -17.95
C VAL A 93 2.76 7.62 -18.49
N LEU A 94 2.01 8.57 -19.08
CA LEU A 94 0.69 8.28 -19.65
C LEU A 94 0.75 7.18 -20.73
N LYS A 95 1.69 7.29 -21.67
CA LYS A 95 1.92 6.26 -22.71
C LYS A 95 2.27 4.88 -22.16
N LEU A 96 2.95 4.78 -21.01
CA LEU A 96 3.20 3.49 -20.36
C LEU A 96 1.90 2.88 -19.82
N TYR A 97 1.06 3.68 -19.16
CA TYR A 97 -0.22 3.23 -18.60
C TYR A 97 -1.26 2.87 -19.65
N GLU A 98 -1.20 3.47 -20.84
CA GLU A 98 -2.02 3.10 -22.00
C GLU A 98 -1.63 1.73 -22.57
N LYS A 99 -0.34 1.38 -22.52
CA LYS A 99 0.21 0.21 -23.22
C LYS A 99 0.46 -1.00 -22.35
N VAL A 100 0.73 -0.81 -21.06
CA VAL A 100 1.16 -1.89 -20.16
C VAL A 100 0.42 -1.80 -18.82
N ASN A 101 0.07 -2.95 -18.26
CA ASN A 101 -0.56 -3.03 -16.93
C ASN A 101 0.51 -2.92 -15.83
N ILE A 102 0.86 -1.70 -15.47
CA ILE A 102 1.88 -1.40 -14.46
C ILE A 102 1.32 -0.62 -13.28
N SER A 103 2.07 -0.64 -12.19
CA SER A 103 2.01 0.34 -11.11
C SER A 103 3.28 1.18 -11.06
N SER A 104 3.16 2.40 -10.58
CA SER A 104 4.29 3.30 -10.35
C SER A 104 3.89 4.42 -9.41
N PHE A 105 4.84 5.25 -9.00
CA PHE A 105 4.54 6.40 -8.16
C PHE A 105 5.51 7.55 -8.40
N LEU A 106 5.06 8.76 -8.07
CA LEU A 106 5.92 9.93 -7.99
C LEU A 106 6.32 10.14 -6.53
N ASP A 107 7.62 10.11 -6.26
CA ASP A 107 8.18 10.33 -4.93
C ASP A 107 8.28 11.83 -4.63
N ILE A 108 7.68 12.28 -3.54
CA ILE A 108 7.74 13.67 -3.09
C ILE A 108 8.83 13.76 -2.02
N ASP A 109 9.91 14.50 -2.32
CA ASP A 109 10.94 14.80 -1.32
C ASP A 109 10.33 15.66 -0.21
N THR A 110 10.48 15.27 1.04
CA THR A 110 9.91 16.00 2.20
C THR A 110 10.89 16.99 2.82
N ASN A 111 12.13 17.02 2.35
CA ASN A 111 13.14 17.97 2.81
C ASN A 111 13.02 19.32 2.09
N ILE A 112 12.62 19.28 0.81
CA ILE A 112 12.51 20.43 -0.08
C ILE A 112 11.09 20.48 -0.63
N PHE A 113 10.40 21.60 -0.41
CA PHE A 113 9.11 21.85 -1.05
C PHE A 113 9.35 22.33 -2.47
N ASP A 114 8.80 21.62 -3.47
CA ASP A 114 8.85 21.99 -4.87
C ASP A 114 7.44 21.98 -5.47
N GLU A 115 6.92 23.19 -5.69
CA GLU A 115 5.60 23.44 -6.29
C GLU A 115 5.44 22.73 -7.65
N LYS A 116 6.51 22.65 -8.45
CA LYS A 116 6.45 22.00 -9.77
C LYS A 116 6.22 20.49 -9.64
N VAL A 117 6.73 19.87 -8.58
CA VAL A 117 6.52 18.44 -8.33
C VAL A 117 5.08 18.19 -7.86
N VAL A 118 4.52 19.11 -7.05
CA VAL A 118 3.10 19.08 -6.65
C VAL A 118 2.18 19.16 -7.88
N GLN A 119 2.40 20.15 -8.75
CA GLN A 119 1.65 20.35 -9.99
C GLN A 119 1.78 19.15 -10.94
N LYS A 120 2.99 18.58 -11.07
CA LYS A 120 3.23 17.35 -11.84
C LYS A 120 2.44 16.18 -11.28
N GLY A 121 2.43 16.00 -9.96
CA GLY A 121 1.69 14.94 -9.27
C GLY A 121 0.19 15.06 -9.50
N ALA A 122 -0.38 16.24 -9.31
CA ALA A 122 -1.80 16.50 -9.55
C ALA A 122 -2.20 16.27 -11.02
N THR A 123 -1.38 16.77 -11.95
CA THR A 123 -1.60 16.57 -13.39
C THR A 123 -1.56 15.09 -13.77
N LEU A 124 -0.56 14.32 -13.31
CA LEU A 124 -0.51 12.88 -13.56
C LEU A 124 -1.74 12.16 -13.00
N ILE A 125 -2.13 12.48 -11.77
CA ILE A 125 -3.31 11.90 -11.13
C ILE A 125 -4.57 12.15 -11.97
N LYS A 126 -4.79 13.39 -12.43
CA LYS A 126 -5.96 13.78 -13.22
C LYS A 126 -5.96 13.17 -14.62
N GLU A 127 -4.84 13.20 -15.33
CA GLU A 127 -4.76 12.68 -16.70
C GLU A 127 -4.87 11.15 -16.73
N LEU A 128 -4.30 10.45 -15.74
CA LEU A 128 -4.49 9.00 -15.60
C LEU A 128 -5.96 8.63 -15.39
N SER A 129 -6.71 9.41 -14.60
CA SER A 129 -8.12 9.10 -14.36
C SER A 129 -9.02 9.36 -15.56
N LYS A 130 -8.59 10.21 -16.52
CA LYS A 130 -9.26 10.38 -17.81
C LYS A 130 -9.06 9.19 -18.76
N ILE A 131 -7.91 8.51 -18.67
CA ILE A 131 -7.67 7.28 -19.43
C ILE A 131 -8.59 6.17 -18.91
N ASP A 132 -8.53 5.91 -17.61
CA ASP A 132 -9.44 5.04 -16.87
C ASP A 132 -9.30 5.38 -15.38
N PRO A 133 -10.41 5.63 -14.64
CA PRO A 133 -10.36 5.91 -13.20
C PRO A 133 -9.58 4.87 -12.38
N LEU A 134 -9.48 3.62 -12.84
CA LEU A 134 -8.69 2.57 -12.21
C LEU A 134 -7.18 2.71 -12.41
N LYS A 135 -6.67 3.53 -13.33
CA LYS A 135 -5.22 3.77 -13.46
C LYS A 135 -4.65 4.36 -12.17
N ASN A 136 -5.42 5.17 -11.46
CA ASN A 136 -5.07 5.69 -10.14
C ASN A 136 -5.13 4.65 -9.00
N PHE A 137 -5.68 3.45 -9.23
CA PHE A 137 -5.47 2.35 -8.29
C PHE A 137 -4.01 1.85 -8.32
N ASN A 138 -3.38 1.95 -9.49
CA ASN A 138 -2.01 1.55 -9.78
C ASN A 138 -0.99 2.70 -9.72
N PHE A 139 -1.45 3.95 -9.59
CA PHE A 139 -0.60 5.13 -9.45
C PHE A 139 -0.85 5.84 -8.12
N GLY A 140 0.20 6.40 -7.52
CA GLY A 140 0.07 7.24 -6.33
C GLY A 140 1.27 8.15 -6.15
N LEU A 141 1.24 8.90 -5.06
CA LEU A 141 2.37 9.71 -4.60
C LEU A 141 2.89 9.10 -3.30
N SER A 142 4.20 9.16 -3.11
CA SER A 142 4.84 8.68 -1.88
C SER A 142 5.60 9.78 -1.18
N PHE A 143 5.72 9.64 0.14
CA PHE A 143 6.52 10.52 0.97
C PHE A 143 7.32 9.65 1.94
N ASN A 144 8.65 9.81 1.99
CA ASN A 144 9.55 9.09 2.92
C ASN A 144 9.45 7.55 2.89
N ILE A 145 9.02 6.95 1.77
CA ILE A 145 8.88 5.49 1.65
C ILE A 145 10.24 4.83 1.44
N GLN A 146 10.48 3.78 2.24
CA GLN A 146 11.72 3.01 2.17
C GLN A 146 11.67 1.97 1.04
N PRO A 147 12.83 1.64 0.43
CA PRO A 147 12.89 0.55 -0.54
C PRO A 147 12.52 -0.79 0.09
N GLY A 148 11.92 -1.69 -0.67
CA GLY A 148 11.47 -3.00 -0.14
C GLY A 148 10.07 -2.97 0.49
N THR A 149 9.32 -1.88 0.34
CA THR A 149 7.90 -1.76 0.72
C THR A 149 7.04 -2.63 -0.19
N PRO A 150 6.33 -3.66 0.30
CA PRO A 150 5.64 -4.63 -0.56
C PRO A 150 4.31 -4.16 -1.14
N PHE A 151 3.69 -3.14 -0.53
CA PHE A 151 2.40 -2.62 -0.95
C PHE A 151 2.54 -1.64 -2.11
N PHE A 152 1.60 -1.73 -3.04
CA PHE A 152 1.52 -0.90 -4.24
C PHE A 152 0.58 0.28 -3.97
N PRO A 153 0.76 1.41 -4.70
CA PRO A 153 1.71 1.62 -5.77
C PRO A 153 3.08 2.16 -5.33
N SER A 154 3.32 2.43 -4.05
CA SER A 154 4.61 2.99 -3.57
C SER A 154 5.77 1.99 -3.44
N SER A 155 5.65 0.80 -4.04
CA SER A 155 6.67 -0.24 -4.01
C SER A 155 7.79 0.06 -4.99
N TYR A 156 9.05 0.04 -4.55
CA TYR A 156 10.22 0.11 -5.43
C TYR A 156 11.38 -0.70 -4.91
N SER A 157 12.27 -1.05 -5.84
CA SER A 157 13.53 -1.71 -5.53
C SER A 157 14.66 -0.71 -5.40
N ASN A 158 15.39 -0.80 -4.30
CA ASN A 158 16.80 -0.37 -4.18
C ASN A 158 17.62 -1.44 -3.43
N LYS A 159 16.97 -2.54 -3.05
CA LYS A 159 17.50 -3.71 -2.39
C LYS A 159 16.86 -4.91 -3.07
N GLU A 160 17.64 -5.93 -3.35
CA GLU A 160 17.13 -7.16 -3.96
C GLU A 160 16.69 -8.14 -2.88
N GLY A 161 15.62 -8.89 -3.14
CA GLY A 161 15.07 -9.85 -2.18
C GLY A 161 13.55 -9.87 -2.23
N PHE A 162 12.92 -10.40 -1.19
CA PHE A 162 11.46 -10.42 -1.09
C PHE A 162 10.96 -9.87 0.25
N SER A 163 9.79 -9.25 0.21
CA SER A 163 9.06 -8.78 1.39
C SER A 163 7.65 -9.37 1.40
N VAL A 164 7.01 -9.34 2.57
CA VAL A 164 5.68 -9.92 2.78
C VAL A 164 4.77 -8.88 3.43
N GLY A 165 3.56 -8.71 2.91
CA GLY A 165 2.51 -7.88 3.50
C GLY A 165 1.25 -8.70 3.75
N PHE A 166 0.50 -8.36 4.80
CA PHE A 166 -0.64 -9.14 5.28
C PHE A 166 -1.98 -8.45 5.01
N GLU A 167 -3.05 -9.25 4.98
CA GLU A 167 -4.43 -8.80 5.19
C GLU A 167 -4.91 -9.45 6.48
N ASN A 168 -5.19 -8.62 7.47
CA ASN A 168 -5.19 -9.02 8.87
C ASN A 168 -6.18 -8.21 9.73
N GLY A 169 -7.21 -7.63 9.09
CA GLY A 169 -8.31 -7.00 9.81
C GLY A 169 -9.09 -8.01 10.67
N ASP A 170 -9.20 -9.26 10.24
CA ASP A 170 -9.79 -10.37 11.00
C ASP A 170 -9.07 -10.61 12.34
N LEU A 171 -7.74 -10.61 12.33
CA LEU A 171 -6.90 -10.71 13.52
C LEU A 171 -7.15 -9.52 14.45
N LEU A 172 -7.19 -8.29 13.92
CA LEU A 172 -7.44 -7.11 14.74
C LEU A 172 -8.82 -7.15 15.41
N GLN A 173 -9.86 -7.53 14.65
CA GLN A 173 -11.21 -7.71 15.18
C GLN A 173 -11.23 -8.76 16.29
N SER A 174 -10.57 -9.92 16.08
CA SER A 174 -10.45 -10.97 17.10
C SER A 174 -9.80 -10.45 18.37
N ILE A 175 -8.69 -9.72 18.27
CA ILE A 175 -8.00 -9.15 19.44
C ILE A 175 -8.92 -8.15 20.17
N PHE A 176 -9.62 -7.28 19.44
CA PHE A 176 -10.46 -6.23 20.01
C PHE A 176 -11.77 -6.74 20.63
N LYS A 177 -12.19 -7.98 20.36
CA LYS A 177 -13.29 -8.64 21.09
C LYS A 177 -12.97 -8.85 22.57
N ASP A 178 -11.71 -9.14 22.87
CA ASP A 178 -11.25 -9.48 24.21
C ASP A 178 -10.83 -8.25 25.04
N VAL A 179 -10.62 -7.10 24.41
CA VAL A 179 -10.18 -5.88 25.11
C VAL A 179 -11.38 -5.20 25.77
N LYS A 180 -11.35 -5.08 27.11
CA LYS A 180 -12.39 -4.40 27.90
C LYS A 180 -11.97 -3.05 28.47
N ASN A 181 -10.67 -2.79 28.58
CA ASN A 181 -10.13 -1.55 29.14
C ASN A 181 -9.00 -0.98 28.28
N TYR A 182 -8.97 0.34 28.14
CA TYR A 182 -8.03 1.02 27.24
C TYR A 182 -6.58 0.94 27.73
N ASP A 183 -6.36 0.96 29.04
CA ASP A 183 -5.04 0.80 29.67
C ASP A 183 -4.37 -0.54 29.32
N LYS A 184 -5.17 -1.59 29.05
CA LYS A 184 -4.68 -2.92 28.66
C LYS A 184 -4.56 -3.12 27.15
N LEU A 185 -5.09 -2.19 26.33
CA LEU A 185 -5.16 -2.31 24.88
C LEU A 185 -3.80 -2.60 24.25
N LYS A 186 -2.79 -1.77 24.55
CA LYS A 186 -1.45 -1.88 23.95
C LYS A 186 -0.77 -3.20 24.32
N ASN A 187 -0.78 -3.57 25.60
CA ASN A 187 -0.16 -4.81 26.08
C ASN A 187 -0.82 -6.05 25.47
N TYR A 188 -2.16 -6.05 25.34
CA TYR A 188 -2.89 -7.17 24.75
C TYR A 188 -2.60 -7.30 23.25
N LEU A 189 -2.60 -6.18 22.52
CA LEU A 189 -2.19 -6.12 21.12
C LEU A 189 -0.76 -6.64 20.93
N GLU A 190 0.19 -6.10 21.67
CA GLU A 190 1.61 -6.45 21.54
C GLU A 190 1.84 -7.95 21.75
N LYS A 191 1.29 -8.53 22.81
CA LYS A 191 1.43 -9.96 23.10
C LYS A 191 0.90 -10.84 21.96
N LYS A 192 -0.28 -10.51 21.43
CA LYS A 192 -0.91 -11.29 20.37
C LYS A 192 -0.14 -11.15 19.05
N LEU A 193 0.19 -9.92 18.65
CA LEU A 193 0.88 -9.66 17.39
C LEU A 193 2.31 -10.20 17.39
N ASN A 194 3.05 -10.09 18.50
CA ASN A 194 4.40 -10.62 18.59
C ASN A 194 4.43 -12.13 18.32
N LYS A 195 3.47 -12.88 18.90
CA LYS A 195 3.35 -14.33 18.66
C LYS A 195 3.13 -14.64 17.18
N GLU A 196 2.15 -14.00 16.55
CA GLU A 196 1.79 -14.26 15.16
C GLU A 196 2.93 -13.90 14.19
N TYR A 197 3.53 -12.72 14.34
CA TYR A 197 4.56 -12.29 13.40
C TYR A 197 5.91 -12.96 13.62
N LEU A 198 6.25 -13.41 14.83
CA LEU A 198 7.45 -14.23 15.05
C LEU A 198 7.37 -15.58 14.32
N PHE A 199 6.17 -16.17 14.23
CA PHE A 199 5.97 -17.37 13.43
C PHE A 199 6.30 -17.11 11.96
N PHE A 200 5.71 -16.07 11.36
CA PHE A 200 5.96 -15.73 9.96
C PHE A 200 7.41 -15.32 9.71
N GLU A 201 8.04 -14.56 10.60
CA GLU A 201 9.44 -14.18 10.46
C GLU A 201 10.35 -15.42 10.37
N LYS A 202 10.12 -16.43 11.22
CA LYS A 202 10.86 -17.70 11.18
C LYS A 202 10.62 -18.44 9.87
N VAL A 203 9.36 -18.51 9.41
CA VAL A 203 9.00 -19.14 8.13
C VAL A 203 9.80 -18.50 6.99
N PHE A 204 9.79 -17.16 6.88
CA PHE A 204 10.45 -16.48 5.76
C PHE A 204 11.97 -16.44 5.87
N LYS A 205 12.55 -16.38 7.08
CA LYS A 205 13.99 -16.57 7.28
C LYS A 205 14.45 -17.96 6.80
N ASN A 206 13.67 -19.01 7.08
CA ASN A 206 13.95 -20.35 6.59
C ASN A 206 13.83 -20.45 5.06
N GLN A 207 12.81 -19.82 4.48
CA GLN A 207 12.64 -19.76 3.02
C GLN A 207 13.82 -19.06 2.33
N ALA A 208 14.24 -17.91 2.87
CA ALA A 208 15.40 -17.16 2.41
C ALA A 208 16.68 -18.00 2.44
N LYS A 209 16.97 -18.66 3.57
CA LYS A 209 18.14 -19.53 3.72
C LYS A 209 18.12 -20.69 2.73
N LYS A 210 17.00 -21.41 2.63
CA LYS A 210 16.83 -22.57 1.74
C LYS A 210 17.07 -22.21 0.27
N ARG A 211 16.64 -21.01 -0.16
CA ARG A 211 16.64 -20.59 -1.57
C ARG A 211 17.73 -19.59 -1.94
N LYS A 212 18.58 -19.20 -0.98
CA LYS A 212 19.65 -18.19 -1.16
C LYS A 212 19.12 -16.89 -1.76
N ILE A 213 18.01 -16.40 -1.20
CA ILE A 213 17.39 -15.12 -1.55
C ILE A 213 17.20 -14.29 -0.28
N GLU A 214 17.45 -12.99 -0.34
CA GLU A 214 17.31 -12.13 0.84
C GLU A 214 15.84 -11.94 1.21
N PHE A 215 15.52 -12.13 2.49
CA PHE A 215 14.23 -11.76 3.06
C PHE A 215 14.32 -10.35 3.64
N LEU A 216 13.72 -9.37 2.97
CA LEU A 216 13.84 -7.96 3.34
C LEU A 216 13.01 -7.61 4.59
N GLY A 217 11.91 -8.31 4.83
CA GLY A 217 11.15 -8.20 6.07
C GLY A 217 9.64 -8.36 5.91
N LEU A 218 8.95 -8.21 7.03
CA LEU A 218 7.49 -8.16 7.13
C LEU A 218 7.00 -6.71 7.14
N ASP A 219 6.09 -6.37 6.24
CA ASP A 219 5.22 -5.21 6.43
C ASP A 219 4.02 -5.67 7.27
N ILE A 220 4.13 -5.43 8.57
CA ILE A 220 3.14 -5.85 9.57
C ILE A 220 1.95 -4.89 9.68
N SER A 221 1.71 -4.11 8.63
CA SER A 221 0.60 -3.17 8.64
C SER A 221 -0.73 -3.88 8.83
N PHE A 222 -1.67 -3.22 9.50
CA PHE A 222 -3.07 -3.65 9.45
C PHE A 222 -3.69 -3.18 8.14
N ALA A 223 -3.90 -4.12 7.22
CA ALA A 223 -4.55 -3.88 5.95
C ALA A 223 -5.91 -4.61 5.88
N PRO A 224 -6.96 -3.96 5.39
CA PRO A 224 -8.31 -4.50 5.37
C PRO A 224 -8.57 -5.40 4.15
N GLY A 225 -9.62 -6.20 4.27
CA GLY A 225 -10.28 -6.84 3.13
C GLY A 225 -11.66 -6.23 2.87
N ILE A 226 -12.23 -6.56 1.70
CA ILE A 226 -13.51 -6.03 1.22
C ILE A 226 -14.73 -6.61 1.95
N LYS A 227 -14.54 -7.67 2.75
CA LYS A 227 -15.61 -8.26 3.56
C LYS A 227 -15.62 -7.66 4.96
N LYS A 228 -16.78 -7.64 5.62
CA LYS A 228 -16.94 -7.03 6.95
C LYS A 228 -16.03 -7.68 8.00
N GLU A 229 -15.82 -8.98 7.94
CA GLU A 229 -15.00 -9.74 8.89
C GLU A 229 -13.50 -9.50 8.70
N GLN A 230 -13.12 -8.88 7.58
CA GLN A 230 -11.75 -8.52 7.21
C GLN A 230 -11.49 -7.01 7.34
N SER A 231 -12.51 -6.22 7.68
CA SER A 231 -12.41 -4.77 7.82
C SER A 231 -11.57 -4.41 9.05
N VAL A 232 -10.65 -3.47 8.87
CA VAL A 232 -9.87 -2.88 9.96
C VAL A 232 -10.74 -1.89 10.72
N TYR A 233 -11.56 -1.11 10.02
CA TYR A 233 -12.46 -0.15 10.66
C TYR A 233 -13.57 -0.82 11.47
N GLU A 234 -14.02 -2.02 11.10
CA GLU A 234 -14.95 -2.79 11.92
C GLU A 234 -14.33 -3.19 13.26
N ALA A 235 -13.01 -3.40 13.33
CA ALA A 235 -12.34 -3.61 14.61
C ALA A 235 -12.49 -2.39 15.52
N PHE A 236 -12.43 -1.17 14.98
CA PHE A 236 -12.62 0.06 15.75
C PHE A 236 -14.02 0.08 16.36
N ASN A 237 -15.04 -0.27 15.57
CA ASN A 237 -16.42 -0.41 16.04
C ASN A 237 -16.55 -1.46 17.16
N ILE A 238 -15.92 -2.62 16.99
CA ILE A 238 -15.91 -3.70 18.00
C ILE A 238 -15.28 -3.21 19.30
N LEU A 239 -14.12 -2.55 19.24
CA LEU A 239 -13.44 -2.04 20.42
C LEU A 239 -14.30 -1.00 21.14
N LYS A 240 -14.85 -0.03 20.43
CA LYS A 240 -15.72 1.02 21.00
C LYS A 240 -16.95 0.44 21.71
N LYS A 241 -17.52 -0.66 21.22
CA LYS A 241 -18.66 -1.35 21.85
C LYS A 241 -18.26 -2.15 23.08
N ASN A 242 -17.07 -2.75 23.08
CA ASN A 242 -16.63 -3.66 24.14
C ASN A 242 -15.94 -2.97 25.31
N ILE A 243 -15.37 -1.79 25.07
CA ILE A 243 -14.57 -1.09 26.05
C ILE A 243 -15.46 -0.35 27.05
N LYS A 244 -15.08 -0.35 28.34
CA LYS A 244 -15.80 0.39 29.38
C LYS A 244 -15.74 1.91 29.19
N ARG A 245 -14.70 2.41 28.52
CA ARG A 245 -14.50 3.84 28.28
C ARG A 245 -15.53 4.38 27.29
N LYS A 246 -16.38 5.29 27.75
CA LYS A 246 -17.30 6.04 26.88
C LYS A 246 -16.53 7.01 25.98
N ASN A 247 -17.08 7.28 24.78
CA ASN A 247 -16.57 8.28 23.83
C ASN A 247 -15.10 8.07 23.41
N LEU A 248 -14.69 6.82 23.19
CA LEU A 248 -13.38 6.51 22.62
C LEU A 248 -13.35 6.89 21.13
N ASN A 249 -12.41 7.74 20.75
CA ASN A 249 -12.29 8.27 19.38
C ASN A 249 -11.24 7.52 18.55
N ASP A 250 -11.42 7.52 17.22
CA ASP A 250 -10.59 6.75 16.27
C ASP A 250 -9.12 7.13 16.30
N LEU A 251 -8.81 8.41 16.55
CA LEU A 251 -7.43 8.89 16.67
C LEU A 251 -6.65 8.14 17.76
N SER A 252 -7.27 7.91 18.91
CA SER A 252 -6.64 7.21 20.04
C SER A 252 -6.41 5.72 19.74
N ILE A 253 -7.36 5.08 19.05
CA ILE A 253 -7.26 3.69 18.61
C ILE A 253 -6.13 3.55 17.58
N ALA A 254 -6.12 4.42 16.56
CA ALA A 254 -5.12 4.42 15.50
C ALA A 254 -3.70 4.67 16.04
N GLY A 255 -3.56 5.60 16.99
CA GLY A 255 -2.30 5.87 17.67
C GLY A 255 -1.81 4.66 18.47
N ALA A 256 -2.67 4.03 19.27
CA ALA A 256 -2.31 2.85 20.06
C ALA A 256 -1.87 1.66 19.19
N ILE A 257 -2.59 1.39 18.09
CA ILE A 257 -2.21 0.36 17.12
C ILE A 257 -0.83 0.65 16.53
N THR A 258 -0.64 1.87 16.02
CA THR A 258 0.60 2.23 15.31
C THR A 258 1.81 2.21 16.25
N GLU A 259 1.65 2.63 17.50
CA GLU A 259 2.71 2.56 18.52
C GLU A 259 3.14 1.12 18.79
N VAL A 260 2.18 0.19 18.96
CA VAL A 260 2.48 -1.24 19.16
C VAL A 260 3.24 -1.80 17.97
N LEU A 261 2.77 -1.58 16.74
CA LEU A 261 3.44 -2.07 15.52
C LEU A 261 4.88 -1.54 15.40
N LYS A 262 5.10 -0.27 15.75
CA LYS A 262 6.45 0.33 15.77
C LYS A 262 7.37 -0.29 16.82
N ASN A 263 6.84 -0.70 17.97
CA ASN A 263 7.63 -1.24 19.08
C ASN A 263 7.99 -2.73 18.93
N LEU A 264 7.21 -3.51 18.17
CA LEU A 264 7.50 -4.94 17.93
C LEU A 264 8.90 -5.15 17.34
N LYS A 265 9.69 -6.04 17.95
CA LYS A 265 11.07 -6.36 17.58
C LYS A 265 11.11 -7.51 16.55
N LEU A 266 10.89 -7.14 15.29
CA LEU A 266 10.85 -8.04 14.14
C LEU A 266 11.69 -7.44 13.01
N LYS A 267 12.10 -8.27 12.04
CA LYS A 267 12.62 -7.81 10.74
C LYS A 267 11.48 -7.19 9.95
N LYS A 268 11.26 -5.90 10.16
CA LYS A 268 10.16 -5.12 9.55
C LYS A 268 10.61 -4.42 8.28
N THR A 269 9.65 -4.17 7.40
CA THR A 269 9.81 -3.35 6.19
C THR A 269 8.51 -2.60 5.90
N GLY A 270 8.53 -1.76 4.86
CA GLY A 270 7.35 -1.05 4.39
C GLY A 270 6.79 -0.06 5.39
N TYR A 271 5.46 0.05 5.44
CA TYR A 271 4.76 0.97 6.31
C TYR A 271 4.78 0.50 7.76
N SER A 272 4.57 -0.81 7.98
CA SER A 272 4.44 -1.45 9.29
C SER A 272 3.57 -0.63 10.27
N GLY A 273 2.40 -0.19 9.80
CA GLY A 273 1.49 0.69 10.51
C GLY A 273 0.01 0.43 10.20
N LEU A 274 -0.87 1.36 10.51
CA LEU A 274 -2.30 1.20 10.23
C LEU A 274 -2.63 1.71 8.81
N MET A 275 -3.31 0.90 7.99
CA MET A 275 -3.86 1.30 6.69
C MET A 275 -5.38 1.50 6.80
N LEU A 276 -5.88 2.61 6.27
CA LEU A 276 -7.31 2.93 6.20
C LEU A 276 -7.73 3.26 4.75
N PRO A 277 -7.55 2.32 3.81
CA PRO A 277 -7.98 2.51 2.42
C PRO A 277 -9.50 2.52 2.32
N LEU A 278 -10.09 3.68 1.98
CA LEU A 278 -11.53 3.88 2.02
C LEU A 278 -12.30 2.86 1.17
N CYS A 279 -11.85 2.61 -0.06
CA CYS A 279 -12.52 1.68 -0.96
C CYS A 279 -12.09 0.22 -0.76
N GLU A 280 -11.08 -0.10 0.04
CA GLU A 280 -10.71 -1.51 0.32
C GLU A 280 -11.27 -2.02 1.65
N ASP A 281 -11.75 -1.12 2.53
CA ASP A 281 -12.32 -1.47 3.84
C ASP A 281 -13.86 -1.40 3.85
N TYR A 282 -14.49 -2.53 4.20
CA TYR A 282 -15.96 -2.63 4.23
C TYR A 282 -16.62 -1.58 5.11
N SER A 283 -16.25 -1.46 6.38
CA SER A 283 -16.94 -0.56 7.30
C SER A 283 -16.56 0.90 7.05
N LEU A 284 -15.34 1.18 6.59
CA LEU A 284 -14.92 2.53 6.23
C LEU A 284 -15.66 3.06 5.00
N SER A 285 -15.78 2.24 3.94
CA SER A 285 -16.53 2.61 2.73
C SER A 285 -18.00 2.95 3.04
N ARG A 286 -18.61 2.29 4.02
CA ARG A 286 -19.98 2.56 4.46
C ARG A 286 -20.14 3.93 5.10
N LEU A 287 -19.17 4.39 5.88
CA LEU A 287 -19.21 5.73 6.47
C LEU A 287 -19.29 6.84 5.43
N SER A 288 -18.72 6.63 4.24
CA SER A 288 -18.82 7.61 3.15
C SER A 288 -20.29 7.83 2.70
N PHE A 289 -21.14 6.81 2.80
CA PHE A 289 -22.56 6.95 2.43
C PHE A 289 -23.37 7.71 3.47
N GLU A 290 -22.97 7.60 4.74
CA GLU A 290 -23.61 8.23 5.90
C GLU A 290 -23.14 9.66 6.14
N ASN A 291 -22.21 10.18 5.32
CA ASN A 291 -21.52 11.47 5.51
C ASN A 291 -20.80 11.58 6.88
N ASN A 292 -20.40 10.44 7.44
CA ASN A 292 -19.74 10.31 8.74
C ASN A 292 -18.20 10.31 8.63
N ILE A 293 -17.66 10.53 7.42
CA ILE A 293 -16.23 10.63 7.18
C ILE A 293 -15.94 11.63 6.06
N ARG A 294 -14.89 12.43 6.24
CA ARG A 294 -14.38 13.41 5.29
C ARG A 294 -12.88 13.27 5.10
N ILE A 295 -12.34 13.99 4.13
CA ILE A 295 -10.89 14.02 3.89
C ILE A 295 -10.15 14.48 5.14
N ARG A 296 -10.63 15.52 5.84
CA ARG A 296 -9.97 16.01 7.06
C ARG A 296 -9.85 14.93 8.15
N ASP A 297 -10.82 14.01 8.24
CA ASP A 297 -10.79 12.92 9.21
C ASP A 297 -9.70 11.91 8.85
N LEU A 298 -9.59 11.57 7.56
CA LEU A 298 -8.53 10.71 7.06
C LEU A 298 -7.14 11.36 7.18
N LEU A 299 -7.01 12.68 6.97
CA LEU A 299 -5.77 13.43 7.20
C LEU A 299 -5.40 13.44 8.70
N LEU A 300 -6.38 13.66 9.58
CA LEU A 300 -6.20 13.59 11.02
C LEU A 300 -5.70 12.20 11.45
N LEU A 301 -6.33 11.13 10.98
CA LEU A 301 -5.86 9.77 11.23
C LEU A 301 -4.49 9.51 10.60
N SER A 302 -4.22 10.09 9.43
CA SER A 302 -2.91 10.05 8.76
C SER A 302 -1.79 10.69 9.56
N SER A 303 -2.09 11.57 10.54
CA SER A 303 -1.07 12.08 11.46
C SER A 303 -0.50 10.97 12.37
N VAL A 304 -1.30 9.96 12.72
CA VAL A 304 -0.92 8.87 13.64
C VAL A 304 -0.86 7.48 12.99
N CYS A 305 -1.41 7.26 11.80
CA CYS A 305 -1.43 5.96 11.11
C CYS A 305 -0.18 5.72 10.22
N GLY A 306 -0.11 4.58 9.51
CA GLY A 306 1.06 4.20 8.73
C GLY A 306 1.02 4.56 7.24
N CYS A 307 -0.17 4.66 6.62
CA CYS A 307 -0.29 4.65 5.15
C CYS A 307 -0.64 6.00 4.50
N GLY A 308 -1.37 6.90 5.17
CA GLY A 308 -1.86 8.14 4.54
C GLY A 308 -3.25 8.00 3.92
N ILE A 309 -3.53 8.80 2.88
CA ILE A 309 -4.81 8.81 2.15
C ILE A 309 -4.77 7.76 1.06
N ASP A 310 -5.62 6.74 1.15
CA ASP A 310 -5.52 5.56 0.31
C ASP A 310 -6.86 5.12 -0.29
N THR A 311 -6.90 4.89 -1.61
CA THR A 311 -8.09 4.54 -2.39
C THR A 311 -9.32 5.42 -2.10
N VAL A 312 -9.12 6.74 -2.09
CA VAL A 312 -10.20 7.70 -1.77
C VAL A 312 -10.72 8.35 -3.04
N PRO A 313 -12.01 8.21 -3.39
CA PRO A 313 -12.58 8.96 -4.49
C PRO A 313 -12.70 10.44 -4.16
N VAL A 314 -12.21 11.28 -5.08
CA VAL A 314 -12.12 12.73 -4.89
C VAL A 314 -12.59 13.47 -6.15
N LYS A 315 -12.81 14.79 -6.02
CA LYS A 315 -13.11 15.65 -7.17
C LYS A 315 -11.94 15.62 -8.14
N GLN A 316 -12.25 15.45 -9.43
CA GLN A 316 -11.28 15.54 -10.53
C GLN A 316 -10.90 17.02 -10.83
N LYS A 317 -10.36 17.72 -9.82
CA LYS A 317 -9.89 19.11 -9.90
C LYS A 317 -8.42 19.19 -9.44
N ASN A 318 -7.58 19.89 -10.20
CA ASN A 318 -6.15 19.94 -9.90
C ASN A 318 -5.89 20.62 -8.56
N GLU A 319 -6.52 21.75 -8.31
CA GLU A 319 -6.35 22.57 -7.11
C GLU A 319 -6.69 21.77 -5.84
N PHE A 320 -7.69 20.90 -5.95
CA PHE A 320 -8.09 19.99 -4.87
C PHE A 320 -7.01 18.93 -4.61
N ILE A 321 -6.50 18.31 -5.67
CA ILE A 321 -5.46 17.28 -5.57
C ILE A 321 -4.16 17.91 -5.05
N GLU A 322 -3.78 19.10 -5.55
CA GLU A 322 -2.60 19.85 -5.09
C GLU A 322 -2.69 20.16 -3.59
N SER A 323 -3.85 20.62 -3.11
CA SER A 323 -4.08 20.84 -1.67
C SER A 323 -3.86 19.56 -0.85
N LEU A 324 -4.36 18.41 -1.31
CA LEU A 324 -4.12 17.12 -0.64
C LEU A 324 -2.65 16.70 -0.62
N ILE A 325 -1.93 16.99 -1.71
CA ILE A 325 -0.49 16.74 -1.79
C ILE A 325 0.24 17.57 -0.74
N ILE A 326 -0.10 18.86 -0.62
CA ILE A 326 0.51 19.79 0.33
C ILE A 326 0.20 19.38 1.78
N ASP A 327 -1.04 18.97 2.08
CA ASP A 327 -1.42 18.46 3.40
C ASP A 327 -0.66 17.18 3.76
N SER A 328 -0.58 16.23 2.81
CA SER A 328 0.15 14.98 2.99
C SER A 328 1.66 15.21 3.16
N TYR A 329 2.24 16.12 2.38
CA TYR A 329 3.61 16.59 2.51
C TYR A 329 3.86 17.16 3.90
N THR A 330 2.97 18.03 4.38
CA THR A 330 3.10 18.69 5.69
C THR A 330 3.14 17.67 6.83
N ILE A 331 2.22 16.70 6.81
CA ILE A 331 2.20 15.61 7.80
C ILE A 331 3.45 14.76 7.69
N SER A 332 3.83 14.33 6.48
CA SER A 332 4.99 13.47 6.27
C SER A 332 6.28 14.14 6.74
N ARG A 333 6.49 15.41 6.37
CA ARG A 333 7.65 16.22 6.74
C ARG A 333 7.74 16.42 8.25
N LYS A 334 6.64 16.84 8.89
CA LYS A 334 6.63 17.11 10.34
C LYS A 334 7.04 15.89 11.16
N TRP A 335 6.58 14.71 10.75
CA TRP A 335 6.76 13.46 11.50
C TRP A 335 7.84 12.54 10.91
N LYS A 336 8.50 12.94 9.82
CA LYS A 336 9.44 12.12 9.02
C LYS A 336 8.87 10.73 8.73
N LYS A 337 7.58 10.66 8.43
CA LYS A 337 6.85 9.40 8.37
C LYS A 337 6.59 8.96 6.93
N PRO A 338 6.65 7.64 6.65
CA PRO A 338 6.19 7.11 5.37
C PRO A 338 4.70 7.43 5.19
N LEU A 339 4.31 7.99 4.05
CA LEU A 339 2.91 8.16 3.63
C LEU A 339 2.77 7.87 2.14
N GLN A 340 1.56 7.52 1.76
CA GLN A 340 1.05 7.42 0.41
C GLN A 340 -0.16 8.33 0.25
N LEU A 341 -0.27 8.93 -0.91
CA LEU A 341 -1.48 9.59 -1.39
C LEU A 341 -1.93 8.89 -2.67
N ARG A 342 -2.94 8.03 -2.54
CA ARG A 342 -3.61 7.34 -3.63
C ARG A 342 -5.07 7.73 -3.65
N VAL A 343 -5.38 8.76 -4.43
CA VAL A 343 -6.74 9.22 -4.66
C VAL A 343 -7.26 8.70 -5.99
N LEU A 344 -8.58 8.57 -6.12
CA LEU A 344 -9.27 8.09 -7.31
C LEU A 344 -10.13 9.26 -7.84
N PRO A 345 -9.57 10.16 -8.67
CA PRO A 345 -10.33 11.30 -9.16
C PRO A 345 -11.46 10.83 -10.06
N VAL A 346 -12.66 11.31 -9.77
CA VAL A 346 -13.88 10.96 -10.50
C VAL A 346 -14.69 12.22 -10.77
N GLU A 347 -15.50 12.18 -11.83
CA GLU A 347 -16.57 13.15 -12.03
C GLU A 347 -17.59 13.05 -10.88
N GLU A 348 -18.22 14.18 -10.54
CA GLU A 348 -19.16 14.24 -9.43
C GLU A 348 -20.36 13.32 -9.69
N LYS A 349 -20.40 12.19 -8.96
CA LYS A 349 -21.46 11.19 -9.00
C LYS A 349 -21.86 10.82 -7.58
N ASN A 350 -23.15 10.56 -7.36
CA ASN A 350 -23.70 10.21 -6.04
C ASN A 350 -23.11 8.92 -5.46
N ILE A 351 -22.77 7.95 -6.31
CA ILE A 351 -22.17 6.66 -5.92
C ILE A 351 -21.09 6.30 -6.92
N ILE A 352 -19.89 6.04 -6.42
CA ILE A 352 -18.73 5.62 -7.22
C ILE A 352 -18.66 4.10 -7.19
N ARG A 353 -18.57 3.48 -8.38
CA ARG A 353 -18.39 2.04 -8.57
C ARG A 353 -17.14 1.81 -9.39
N PHE A 354 -16.39 0.78 -9.01
CA PHE A 354 -15.16 0.38 -9.67
C PHE A 354 -15.31 -1.04 -10.23
N SER A 355 -14.81 -1.28 -11.43
CA SER A 355 -14.69 -2.61 -12.04
C SER A 355 -13.47 -3.35 -11.47
N SER A 356 -13.36 -3.44 -10.15
CA SER A 356 -12.24 -4.09 -9.46
C SER A 356 -12.74 -5.01 -8.36
N LYS A 357 -12.24 -6.25 -8.33
CA LYS A 357 -12.47 -7.22 -7.25
C LYS A 357 -11.85 -6.79 -5.91
N TYR A 358 -11.04 -5.74 -5.90
CA TYR A 358 -10.37 -5.23 -4.71
C TYR A 358 -11.01 -3.97 -4.14
N LEU A 359 -11.92 -3.32 -4.88
CA LEU A 359 -12.53 -2.05 -4.49
C LEU A 359 -14.03 -2.17 -4.28
N LEU A 360 -14.50 -1.62 -3.17
CA LEU A 360 -15.89 -1.42 -2.84
C LEU A 360 -16.39 -0.09 -3.42
N LYS A 361 -17.72 -0.03 -3.60
CA LYS A 361 -18.38 1.25 -3.87
C LYS A 361 -18.26 2.19 -2.68
N SER A 362 -18.13 3.48 -2.93
CA SER A 362 -18.14 4.53 -1.91
C SER A 362 -18.78 5.80 -2.48
N LYS A 363 -18.89 6.85 -1.67
CA LYS A 363 -19.10 8.22 -2.16
C LYS A 363 -17.77 8.94 -2.37
N LEU A 364 -17.83 10.00 -3.16
CA LEU A 364 -16.79 11.01 -3.24
C LEU A 364 -16.64 11.68 -1.87
N LEU A 365 -15.40 11.85 -1.41
CA LEU A 365 -15.11 12.63 -0.21
C LEU A 365 -14.67 14.05 -0.58
N ASP A 366 -15.07 14.99 0.27
CA ASP A 366 -14.65 16.40 0.27
C ASP A 366 -14.01 16.73 1.64
N TYR A 367 -13.52 17.95 1.80
CA TYR A 367 -12.90 18.44 3.04
C TYR A 367 -13.83 18.48 4.27
#